data_AF-A0A150PXS3-F1
#
_entry.id   AF-A0A150PXS3-F1
#
_cell.length_a   1.000
_cell.length_b   1.000
_cell.length_c   1.000
_cell.angle_alpha   90.00
_cell.angle_beta   90.00
_cell.angle_gamma   90.00
#
_symmetry.space_group_name_H-M   'P 1'
#
loop_
_entity.id
_entity.type
_entity.pdbx_description
1 polymer ?
#
loop_
_entity_poly.entity_id
_entity_poly.type
_entity_poly.pdbx_seq_one_letter_code
_entity_poly.pdbx_strand_id
1 'polypeptide(L)'
;MLGRLILGIVKGLIVGGLLGFGLAKLGYGAPIAIVAYLAAALAGVLVGLIAGKPIWAKDAKIEAGMKAFAGALLGAGLMYAARRWLTFPVPVPLGELGGANLSLGEAAGSAGTFGGLAITSLAAVAALLGGFYEADNDPSDEAAPGATPEAKAAAGGNKRIAASPAADDLEDDLESEPEKKRSKK
;
A
#
# COMPACT_ATOMS: atom_id res chain seq x y z
N MET A 1 -4.73 10.27 -12.64
CA MET A 1 -4.30 10.37 -11.23
C MET A 1 -5.46 10.59 -10.27
N LEU A 2 -6.28 11.64 -10.43
CA LEU A 2 -7.37 11.94 -9.49
C LEU A 2 -8.38 10.79 -9.29
N GLY A 3 -8.87 10.16 -10.37
CA GLY A 3 -9.80 9.02 -10.24
C GLY A 3 -9.21 7.82 -9.49
N ARG A 4 -7.89 7.63 -9.58
CA ARG A 4 -7.17 6.54 -8.89
C ARG A 4 -6.93 6.85 -7.42
N LEU A 5 -6.58 8.10 -7.12
CA LEU A 5 -6.53 8.60 -5.75
C LEU A 5 -7.89 8.39 -5.05
N ILE A 6 -8.99 8.78 -5.71
CA ILE A 6 -10.35 8.60 -5.15
C ILE A 6 -10.65 7.11 -4.96
N LEU A 7 -10.34 6.25 -5.94
CA LEU A 7 -10.54 4.81 -5.82
C LEU A 7 -9.74 4.22 -4.64
N GLY A 8 -8.49 4.65 -4.46
CA GLY A 8 -7.64 4.27 -3.35
C GLY A 8 -8.20 4.70 -1.99
N ILE A 9 -8.66 5.95 -1.90
CA ILE A 9 -9.33 6.47 -0.71
C ILE A 9 -10.57 5.64 -0.38
N VAL A 10 -11.42 5.33 -1.37
CA VAL A 10 -12.64 4.54 -1.17
C VAL A 10 -12.30 3.11 -0.70
N LYS A 11 -11.35 2.43 -1.34
CA LYS A 11 -10.88 1.10 -0.91
C LYS A 11 -10.35 1.15 0.53
N GLY A 12 -9.53 2.15 0.83
CA GLY A 12 -8.98 2.37 2.17
C GLY A 12 -10.06 2.63 3.23
N LEU A 13 -11.05 3.49 2.93
CA LEU A 13 -12.20 3.74 3.80
C LEU A 13 -12.99 2.46 4.10
N ILE A 14 -13.21 1.62 3.09
CA ILE A 14 -13.90 0.33 3.26
C ILE A 14 -13.08 -0.58 4.18
N VAL A 15 -11.79 -0.77 3.91
CA VAL A 15 -10.92 -1.66 4.71
C VAL A 15 -10.80 -1.16 6.15
N GLY A 16 -10.42 0.11 6.35
CA GLY A 16 -10.25 0.70 7.67
C GLY A 16 -11.56 0.83 8.44
N GLY A 17 -12.66 1.17 7.75
CA GLY A 17 -13.99 1.24 8.33
C GLY A 17 -14.49 -0.12 8.80
N LEU A 18 -14.32 -1.19 8.00
CA LEU A 18 -14.69 -2.55 8.40
C LEU A 18 -13.85 -3.07 9.56
N LEU A 19 -12.53 -2.82 9.56
CA LEU A 19 -11.67 -3.18 10.69
C LEU A 19 -12.07 -2.44 11.96
N GLY A 20 -12.26 -1.12 11.88
CA GLY A 20 -12.67 -0.31 13.01
C GLY A 20 -14.06 -0.69 13.53
N PHE A 21 -14.99 -1.00 12.63
CA PHE A 21 -16.31 -1.52 13.01
C PHE A 21 -16.22 -2.88 13.69
N GLY A 22 -15.38 -3.79 13.17
CA GLY A 22 -15.12 -5.08 13.79
C GLY A 22 -14.55 -4.94 15.20
N LEU A 23 -13.54 -4.09 15.38
CA LEU A 23 -12.98 -3.78 16.70
C LEU A 23 -14.04 -3.20 17.64
N ALA A 24 -14.84 -2.25 17.15
CA ALA A 24 -15.91 -1.67 17.93
C ALA A 24 -16.96 -2.69 18.39
N LYS A 25 -17.34 -3.63 17.52
CA LYS A 25 -18.25 -4.74 17.86
C LYS A 25 -17.66 -5.71 18.87
N LEU A 26 -16.34 -5.83 18.93
CA LEU A 26 -15.63 -6.63 19.94
C LEU A 26 -15.42 -5.88 21.27
N GLY A 27 -16.01 -4.69 21.44
CA GLY A 27 -15.85 -3.86 22.64
C GLY A 27 -14.62 -2.94 22.62
N TYR A 28 -13.85 -2.94 21.53
CA TYR A 28 -12.68 -2.08 21.34
C TYR A 28 -13.00 -0.83 20.51
N GLY A 29 -14.12 -0.16 20.81
CA GLY A 29 -14.52 1.08 20.12
C GLY A 29 -13.51 2.22 20.32
N ALA A 30 -12.92 2.29 21.51
CA ALA A 30 -11.79 3.15 21.86
C ALA A 30 -10.64 2.25 22.36
N PRO A 31 -9.86 1.65 21.44
CA PRO A 31 -8.88 0.64 21.80
C PRO A 31 -7.74 1.27 22.63
N ILE A 32 -7.18 0.52 23.58
CA ILE A 32 -5.92 0.89 24.22
C ILE A 32 -4.82 1.04 23.15
N ALA A 33 -3.75 1.78 23.48
CA ALA A 33 -2.66 2.09 22.57
C ALA A 33 -2.20 0.88 21.75
N ILE A 34 -1.81 -0.22 22.40
CA ILE A 34 -1.27 -1.41 21.74
C ILE A 34 -2.24 -1.96 20.69
N VAL A 35 -3.53 -2.12 21.04
CA VAL A 35 -4.54 -2.64 20.12
C VAL A 35 -4.74 -1.69 18.93
N ALA A 36 -4.75 -0.38 19.18
CA ALA A 36 -4.90 0.62 18.14
C ALA A 36 -3.74 0.58 17.13
N TYR A 37 -2.50 0.51 17.61
CA TYR A 37 -1.31 0.43 16.75
C TYR A 37 -1.26 -0.87 15.95
N LEU A 38 -1.58 -2.01 16.59
CA LEU A 38 -1.63 -3.31 15.89
C LEU A 38 -2.73 -3.34 14.83
N ALA A 39 -3.91 -2.80 15.15
CA ALA A 39 -5.01 -2.70 14.18
C ALA A 39 -4.68 -1.76 13.01
N ALA A 40 -3.97 -0.65 13.28
CA ALA A 40 -3.54 0.27 12.24
C ALA A 40 -2.45 -0.32 11.35
N ALA A 41 -1.50 -1.06 11.94
CA ALA A 41 -0.52 -1.83 11.18
C ALA A 41 -1.20 -2.87 10.30
N LEU A 42 -2.18 -3.62 10.84
CA LEU A 42 -2.97 -4.58 10.06
C LEU A 42 -3.76 -3.89 8.93
N ALA A 43 -4.38 -2.74 9.20
CA ALA A 43 -5.07 -1.97 8.17
C ALA A 43 -4.11 -1.57 7.04
N GLY A 44 -2.91 -1.10 7.40
CA GLY A 44 -1.86 -0.77 6.43
C GLY A 44 -1.37 -1.98 5.63
N VAL A 45 -1.20 -3.14 6.27
CA VAL A 45 -0.90 -4.42 5.58
C VAL A 45 -1.98 -4.73 4.56
N LEU A 46 -3.25 -4.73 4.98
CA LEU A 46 -4.37 -5.10 4.11
C LEU A 46 -4.52 -4.12 2.93
N VAL A 47 -4.35 -2.82 3.17
CA VAL A 47 -4.35 -1.81 2.11
C VAL A 47 -3.17 -2.02 1.15
N GLY A 48 -1.97 -2.29 1.66
CA GLY A 48 -0.79 -2.56 0.84
C GLY A 48 -0.90 -3.82 -0.02
N LEU A 49 -1.64 -4.83 0.44
CA LEU A 49 -1.93 -6.05 -0.31
C LEU A 49 -3.00 -5.85 -1.40
N ILE A 50 -3.94 -4.93 -1.20
CA ILE A 50 -5.09 -4.74 -2.08
C ILE A 50 -4.86 -3.61 -3.10
N ALA A 51 -3.95 -2.68 -2.82
CA ALA A 51 -3.69 -1.53 -3.66
C ALA A 51 -2.72 -1.84 -4.81
N GLY A 52 -3.08 -1.39 -6.02
CA GLY A 52 -2.29 -1.60 -7.24
C GLY A 52 -2.49 -3.01 -7.83
N LYS A 53 -1.39 -3.62 -8.29
CA LYS A 53 -1.44 -4.93 -8.96
C LYS A 53 -1.94 -6.03 -8.01
N PRO A 54 -2.82 -6.92 -8.48
CA PRO A 54 -3.30 -7.99 -7.63
C PRO A 54 -2.18 -8.95 -7.20
N ILE A 55 -2.22 -9.43 -5.96
CA ILE A 55 -1.23 -10.36 -5.39
C ILE A 55 -1.05 -11.67 -6.18
N TRP A 56 -2.04 -12.02 -7.01
CA TRP A 56 -2.02 -13.22 -7.85
C TRP A 56 -1.29 -13.02 -9.19
N ALA A 57 -0.88 -11.80 -9.54
CA ALA A 57 -0.02 -11.55 -10.69
C ALA A 57 1.41 -12.07 -10.42
N LYS A 58 2.04 -12.66 -11.45
CA LYS A 58 3.32 -13.38 -11.30
C LYS A 58 4.45 -12.50 -10.74
N ASP A 59 4.47 -11.22 -11.10
CA ASP A 59 5.52 -10.27 -10.71
C ASP A 59 5.13 -9.38 -9.51
N ALA A 60 3.89 -9.49 -9.00
CA ALA A 60 3.36 -8.59 -7.98
C ALA A 60 3.60 -9.04 -6.53
N LYS A 61 4.09 -10.26 -6.30
CA LYS A 61 4.22 -10.83 -4.94
C LYS A 61 5.22 -10.08 -4.06
N ILE A 62 6.38 -9.73 -4.61
CA ILE A 62 7.42 -9.01 -3.88
C ILE A 62 6.97 -7.56 -3.64
N GLU A 63 6.39 -6.93 -4.66
CA GLU A 63 5.85 -5.57 -4.57
C GLU A 63 4.74 -5.47 -3.52
N ALA A 64 3.77 -6.38 -3.53
CA ALA A 64 2.69 -6.44 -2.55
C ALA A 64 3.21 -6.72 -1.15
N GLY A 65 4.21 -7.59 -1.00
CA GLY A 65 4.88 -7.84 0.29
C GLY A 65 5.57 -6.59 0.84
N MET A 66 6.28 -5.85 -0.01
CA MET A 66 6.94 -4.61 0.37
C MET A 66 5.93 -3.51 0.70
N LYS A 67 4.85 -3.37 -0.08
CA LYS A 67 3.73 -2.47 0.22
C LYS A 67 3.04 -2.82 1.53
N ALA A 68 2.84 -4.11 1.81
CA ALA A 68 2.26 -4.56 3.06
C ALA A 68 3.16 -4.22 4.27
N PHE A 69 4.46 -4.45 4.16
CA PHE A 69 5.43 -4.10 5.21
C PHE A 69 5.52 -2.58 5.43
N ALA A 70 5.66 -1.81 4.36
CA ALA A 70 5.64 -0.35 4.43
C ALA A 70 4.31 0.14 5.00
N GLY A 71 3.19 -0.46 4.58
CA GLY A 71 1.86 -0.19 5.08
C GLY A 71 1.73 -0.46 6.57
N ALA A 72 2.32 -1.53 7.08
CA ALA A 72 2.35 -1.81 8.52
C ALA A 72 3.04 -0.70 9.32
N LEU A 73 4.24 -0.30 8.88
CA LEU A 73 5.02 0.76 9.53
C LEU A 73 4.33 2.12 9.45
N LEU A 74 3.87 2.50 8.25
CA LEU A 74 3.16 3.75 8.03
C LEU A 74 1.81 3.75 8.75
N GLY A 75 1.09 2.64 8.79
CA GLY A 75 -0.16 2.50 9.52
C GLY A 75 0.02 2.76 11.02
N ALA A 76 1.03 2.15 11.63
CA ALA A 76 1.37 2.41 13.03
C ALA A 76 1.79 3.87 13.26
N GLY A 77 2.64 4.43 12.40
CA GLY A 77 3.09 5.83 12.49
C GLY A 77 1.95 6.84 12.29
N LEU A 78 1.05 6.58 11.35
CA LEU A 78 -0.13 7.41 11.11
C LEU A 78 -1.14 7.29 12.25
N MET A 79 -1.25 6.15 12.92
CA MET A 79 -2.07 6.03 14.12
C MET A 79 -1.50 6.86 15.28
N TYR A 80 -0.17 6.92 15.42
CA TYR A 80 0.46 7.85 16.38
C TYR A 80 0.08 9.29 16.05
N ALA A 81 0.19 9.67 14.77
CA ALA A 81 -0.20 10.99 14.31
C ALA A 81 -1.68 11.30 14.56
N ALA A 82 -2.57 10.36 14.25
CA ALA A 82 -4.00 10.48 14.45
C ALA A 82 -4.34 10.73 15.93
N ARG A 83 -3.77 9.92 16.82
CA ARG A 83 -4.00 10.06 18.28
C ARG A 83 -3.37 11.30 18.88
N ARG A 84 -2.26 11.78 18.31
CA ARG A 84 -1.57 12.97 18.79
C ARG A 84 -2.23 14.27 18.37
N TRP A 85 -2.79 14.32 17.16
CA TRP A 85 -3.25 15.57 16.55
C TRP A 85 -4.73 15.63 16.21
N LEU A 86 -5.42 14.50 15.99
CA LEU A 86 -6.85 14.47 15.67
C LEU A 86 -7.72 14.38 16.93
N THR A 87 -7.49 15.30 17.87
CA THR A 87 -8.14 15.34 19.18
C THR A 87 -9.47 16.11 19.18
N PHE A 88 -9.92 16.59 18.02
CA PHE A 88 -11.22 17.25 17.89
C PHE A 88 -12.37 16.23 17.99
N PRO A 89 -13.51 16.64 18.57
CA PRO A 89 -14.65 15.75 18.77
C PRO A 89 -15.31 15.37 17.44
N VAL A 90 -15.87 14.17 17.39
CA VAL A 90 -16.72 13.75 16.27
C VAL A 90 -18.02 14.59 16.30
N PRO A 91 -18.43 15.24 15.20
CA PRO A 91 -19.59 16.15 15.18
C PRO A 91 -20.95 15.43 15.28
N VAL A 92 -20.94 14.10 15.34
CA VAL A 92 -22.13 13.25 15.40
C VAL A 92 -22.06 12.42 16.69
N PRO A 93 -23.12 12.40 17.52
CA PRO A 93 -23.16 11.54 18.70
C PRO A 93 -23.21 10.08 18.26
N LEU A 94 -22.18 9.31 18.63
CA LEU A 94 -22.07 7.88 18.28
C LEU A 94 -22.74 6.96 19.32
N GLY A 95 -23.52 7.52 20.25
CA GLY A 95 -24.16 6.77 21.33
C GLY A 95 -23.14 6.01 22.19
N GLU A 96 -23.40 4.73 22.42
CA GLU A 96 -22.54 3.84 23.23
C GLU A 96 -21.09 3.76 22.70
N LEU A 97 -20.88 3.94 21.39
CA LEU A 97 -19.54 3.94 20.78
C LEU A 97 -18.72 5.16 21.21
N GLY A 98 -19.36 6.31 21.42
CA GLY A 98 -18.69 7.54 21.85
C GLY A 98 -18.25 7.49 23.31
N GLY A 99 -19.04 6.82 24.16
CA GLY A 99 -18.74 6.59 25.58
C GLY A 99 -17.50 5.73 25.84
N ALA A 100 -17.05 4.94 24.86
CA ALA A 100 -15.83 4.15 24.96
C ALA A 100 -14.57 5.01 25.20
N ASN A 101 -14.55 6.28 24.76
CA ASN A 101 -13.39 7.17 24.90
C ASN A 101 -13.14 7.68 26.33
N LEU A 102 -14.13 7.54 27.24
CA LEU A 102 -13.92 7.84 28.66
C LEU A 102 -12.76 7.01 29.24
N SER A 103 -12.55 5.79 28.73
CA SER A 103 -11.46 4.91 29.13
C SER A 103 -10.06 5.37 28.72
N LEU A 104 -9.96 6.31 27.76
CA LEU A 104 -8.69 6.85 27.26
C LEU A 104 -8.30 8.18 27.92
N GLY A 105 -9.13 8.70 28.83
CA GLY A 105 -8.91 10.01 29.47
C GLY A 105 -8.96 11.18 28.48
N GLU A 106 -9.49 10.96 27.27
CA GLU A 106 -9.65 12.01 26.27
C GLU A 106 -10.80 12.94 26.70
N ALA A 107 -10.52 14.24 26.77
CA ALA A 107 -11.43 15.27 27.27
C ALA A 107 -12.73 15.43 26.43
N ALA A 108 -12.86 14.73 25.31
CA ALA A 108 -13.93 14.90 24.33
C ALA A 108 -15.23 14.15 24.68
N GLY A 109 -15.70 14.30 25.92
CA GLY A 109 -17.07 13.95 26.33
C GLY A 109 -17.61 12.59 25.85
N SER A 110 -18.92 12.50 25.66
CA SER A 110 -19.62 11.27 25.23
C SER A 110 -19.55 10.98 23.73
N ALA A 111 -18.88 11.82 22.94
CA ALA A 111 -18.81 11.71 21.48
C ALA A 111 -17.52 11.04 20.99
N GLY A 112 -16.42 11.15 21.75
CA GLY A 112 -15.10 10.67 21.34
C GLY A 112 -14.37 11.60 20.37
N THR A 113 -13.07 11.35 20.17
CA THR A 113 -12.25 12.08 19.20
C THR A 113 -12.08 11.29 17.90
N PHE A 114 -11.76 11.99 16.82
CA PHE A 114 -11.44 11.35 15.53
C PHE A 114 -10.24 10.41 15.61
N GLY A 115 -9.22 10.75 16.41
CA GLY A 115 -8.02 9.94 16.60
C GLY A 115 -8.17 8.79 17.62
N GLY A 116 -9.05 8.93 18.60
CA GLY A 116 -9.27 7.95 19.66
C GLY A 116 -10.12 6.75 19.24
N LEU A 117 -11.15 7.01 18.43
CA LEU A 117 -12.11 6.01 17.97
C LEU A 117 -11.53 5.10 16.88
N ALA A 118 -11.70 3.78 17.03
CA ALA A 118 -11.22 2.80 16.07
C ALA A 118 -11.82 3.00 14.67
N ILE A 119 -13.12 3.27 14.58
CA ILE A 119 -13.83 3.41 13.30
C ILE A 119 -13.28 4.59 12.50
N THR A 120 -13.12 5.76 13.12
CA THR A 120 -12.70 6.98 12.41
C THR A 120 -11.20 6.98 12.14
N SER A 121 -10.38 6.60 13.13
CA SER A 121 -8.92 6.63 13.00
C SER A 121 -8.43 5.58 12.00
N LEU A 122 -8.92 4.33 12.07
CA LEU A 122 -8.52 3.28 11.12
C LEU A 122 -9.02 3.56 9.71
N ALA A 123 -10.25 4.10 9.56
CA ALA A 123 -10.74 4.53 8.26
C ALA A 123 -9.87 5.65 7.67
N ALA A 124 -9.50 6.66 8.46
CA ALA A 124 -8.65 7.76 8.00
C ALA A 124 -7.24 7.28 7.60
N VAL A 125 -6.61 6.45 8.44
CA VAL A 125 -5.29 5.87 8.16
C VAL A 125 -5.32 5.03 6.88
N ALA A 126 -6.28 4.11 6.77
CA ALA A 126 -6.40 3.23 5.61
C ALA A 126 -6.75 3.99 4.33
N ALA A 127 -7.61 5.02 4.41
CA ALA A 127 -7.96 5.88 3.29
C ALA A 127 -6.75 6.65 2.75
N LEU A 128 -5.93 7.20 3.65
CA LEU A 128 -4.72 7.92 3.27
C LEU A 128 -3.73 6.98 2.55
N LEU A 129 -3.45 5.82 3.15
CA LEU A 129 -2.55 4.81 2.56
C LEU A 129 -3.08 4.29 1.22
N GLY A 130 -4.38 4.00 1.13
CA GLY A 130 -5.00 3.50 -0.10
C GLY A 130 -4.93 4.54 -1.21
N GLY A 131 -5.18 5.81 -0.87
CA GLY A 131 -5.01 6.93 -1.78
C GLY A 131 -3.60 7.04 -2.34
N PHE A 132 -2.58 6.98 -1.48
CA PHE A 132 -1.17 7.02 -1.91
C PHE A 132 -0.78 5.84 -2.79
N TYR A 133 -1.10 4.60 -2.38
CA TYR A 133 -0.71 3.42 -3.16
C TYR A 133 -1.39 3.35 -4.51
N GLU A 134 -2.66 3.75 -4.63
CA GLU A 134 -3.34 3.76 -5.93
C GLU A 134 -2.94 4.95 -6.81
N ALA A 135 -2.61 6.10 -6.21
CA ALA A 135 -2.10 7.24 -6.97
C ALA A 135 -0.70 6.96 -7.55
N ASP A 136 0.14 6.20 -6.84
CA ASP A 136 1.54 5.90 -7.18
C ASP A 136 1.72 4.67 -8.10
N ASN A 137 0.76 3.75 -8.15
CA ASN A 137 0.85 2.58 -9.03
C ASN A 137 0.89 3.04 -10.52
N ASP A 138 1.70 2.49 -11.41
CA ASP A 138 1.73 2.87 -12.85
C ASP A 138 1.22 1.71 -13.73
N PRO A 139 0.16 1.90 -14.55
CA PRO A 139 -0.35 0.87 -15.45
C PRO A 139 0.56 0.58 -16.65
N SER A 140 1.61 1.39 -16.92
CA SER A 140 2.56 1.07 -17.99
C SER A 140 3.25 -0.27 -17.79
N ASP A 141 3.31 -0.73 -16.54
CA ASP A 141 3.89 -2.02 -16.15
C ASP A 141 2.85 -3.16 -16.12
N GLU A 142 1.62 -2.91 -16.60
CA GLU A 142 0.55 -3.89 -16.77
C GLU A 142 0.38 -4.19 -18.26
N ALA A 143 0.93 -5.32 -18.72
CA ALA A 143 0.58 -5.83 -20.03
C ALA A 143 -0.93 -6.19 -20.02
N ALA A 144 -1.73 -5.43 -20.76
CA ALA A 144 -3.17 -5.66 -20.84
C ALA A 144 -3.46 -7.14 -21.18
N PRO A 145 -4.39 -7.81 -20.47
CA PRO A 145 -4.76 -9.18 -20.78
C PRO A 145 -5.38 -9.20 -22.18
N GLY A 146 -4.69 -9.81 -23.15
CA GLY A 146 -5.10 -9.86 -24.56
C GLY A 146 -4.32 -8.93 -25.50
N ALA A 147 -3.33 -8.17 -25.01
CA ALA A 147 -2.48 -7.37 -25.89
C ALA A 147 -1.67 -8.25 -26.86
N THR A 148 -1.78 -7.95 -28.15
CA THR A 148 -0.95 -8.54 -29.21
C THR A 148 0.54 -8.29 -28.94
N PRO A 149 1.45 -9.15 -29.45
CA PRO A 149 2.89 -9.01 -29.25
C PRO A 149 3.43 -7.61 -29.60
N GLU A 150 2.84 -6.94 -30.58
CA GLU A 150 3.19 -5.58 -31.01
C GLU A 150 2.79 -4.52 -29.98
N ALA A 151 1.64 -4.66 -29.30
CA ALA A 151 1.23 -3.76 -28.22
C ALA A 151 2.10 -3.93 -26.96
N LYS A 152 2.62 -5.14 -26.71
CA LYS A 152 3.62 -5.38 -25.65
C LYS A 152 4.99 -4.79 -25.99
N ALA A 153 5.39 -4.82 -27.26
CA ALA A 153 6.62 -4.19 -27.73
C ALA A 153 6.55 -2.65 -27.67
N ALA A 154 5.38 -2.07 -27.96
CA ALA A 154 5.15 -0.62 -27.85
C ALA A 154 5.16 -0.13 -26.39
N ALA A 155 4.64 -0.93 -25.45
CA ALA A 155 4.68 -0.61 -24.01
C ALA A 155 6.08 -0.77 -23.39
N GLY A 156 6.94 -1.64 -23.96
CA GLY A 156 8.34 -1.80 -23.56
C GLY A 156 9.33 -0.89 -24.31
N GLY A 157 8.85 -0.05 -25.22
CA GLY A 157 9.67 0.76 -26.11
C GLY A 157 10.23 2.02 -25.45
N ASN A 158 11.53 1.99 -25.13
CA ASN A 158 12.40 3.12 -24.77
C ASN A 158 12.26 3.74 -23.36
N LYS A 159 12.62 2.98 -22.32
CA LYS A 159 13.44 3.54 -21.22
C LYS A 159 14.92 3.27 -21.51
N ARG A 160 15.50 4.09 -22.41
CA ARG A 160 16.95 4.18 -22.59
C ARG A 160 17.54 4.87 -21.36
N ILE A 161 18.06 4.08 -20.42
CA ILE A 161 18.92 4.59 -19.37
C ILE A 161 20.30 4.84 -19.99
N ALA A 162 20.72 6.09 -19.96
CA ALA A 162 22.07 6.61 -20.20
C ALA A 162 22.64 6.43 -21.63
N ALA A 163 22.58 7.51 -22.40
CA ALA A 163 23.60 7.80 -23.39
C ALA A 163 24.92 8.16 -22.68
N SER A 164 25.97 7.40 -22.95
CA SER A 164 27.36 7.86 -22.84
C SER A 164 28.06 7.52 -24.16
N PRO A 165 28.53 8.51 -24.93
CA PRO A 165 29.41 8.28 -26.07
C PRO A 165 30.87 8.40 -25.61
N ALA A 166 31.60 7.29 -25.52
CA ALA A 166 33.06 7.25 -25.54
C ALA A 166 33.58 5.80 -25.57
N ALA A 167 34.66 5.58 -26.33
CA ALA A 167 35.32 4.31 -26.69
C ALA A 167 34.72 3.69 -27.97
N ASP A 168 34.94 4.31 -29.13
CA ASP A 168 36.15 4.16 -29.98
C ASP A 168 36.50 2.70 -30.24
N ASP A 169 36.22 2.32 -31.48
CA ASP A 169 36.89 1.35 -32.34
C ASP A 169 38.24 0.85 -31.79
N LEU A 170 38.39 -0.47 -31.72
CA LEU A 170 39.56 -1.22 -32.22
C LEU A 170 39.40 -2.73 -31.93
N GLU A 171 39.71 -3.52 -32.96
CA GLU A 171 40.07 -4.95 -32.94
C GLU A 171 38.94 -5.99 -33.05
N ASP A 172 38.41 -6.06 -34.29
CA ASP A 172 38.24 -7.32 -35.03
C ASP A 172 39.56 -8.13 -35.05
N ASP A 173 39.45 -9.45 -35.22
CA ASP A 173 40.51 -10.49 -35.34
C ASP A 173 41.10 -11.05 -34.03
N LEU A 174 40.60 -12.23 -33.60
CA LEU A 174 41.35 -13.50 -33.57
C LEU A 174 40.62 -14.60 -32.77
N GLU A 175 40.49 -15.75 -33.43
CA GLU A 175 40.44 -17.12 -32.86
C GLU A 175 39.11 -17.65 -32.29
N SER A 176 38.27 -18.09 -33.23
CA SER A 176 37.44 -19.28 -33.07
C SER A 176 38.31 -20.56 -33.04
N GLU A 177 38.27 -21.34 -31.95
CA GLU A 177 38.26 -22.81 -31.92
C GLU A 177 37.95 -23.29 -30.50
N PRO A 178 37.05 -24.28 -30.34
CA PRO A 178 37.60 -25.58 -29.91
C PRO A 178 36.83 -26.77 -30.50
N GLU A 179 37.51 -27.80 -31.02
CA GLU A 179 37.10 -29.19 -30.78
C GLU A 179 38.18 -30.22 -31.15
N LYS A 180 38.86 -30.74 -30.13
CA LYS A 180 39.60 -32.01 -30.20
C LYS A 180 38.63 -33.17 -29.97
N LYS A 181 38.51 -34.09 -30.93
CA LYS A 181 38.62 -35.55 -30.71
C LYS A 181 38.62 -36.34 -32.03
N ARG A 182 39.81 -36.73 -32.46
CA ARG A 182 40.06 -37.86 -33.36
C ARG A 182 40.06 -39.16 -32.55
N SER A 183 39.27 -40.15 -32.96
CA SER A 183 39.78 -41.49 -33.27
C SER A 183 38.80 -42.19 -34.22
N LYS A 184 39.36 -42.80 -35.27
CA LYS A 184 38.68 -43.55 -36.33
C LYS A 184 38.95 -45.03 -36.12
N LYS A 185 37.93 -45.83 -36.45
CA LYS A 185 37.93 -47.23 -36.91
C LYS A 185 38.56 -48.30 -36.03
#